data_AF-A0A9E8MUH1-F1
#
_entry.id   AF-A0A9E8MUH1-F1
#
_cell.length_a   1.000
_cell.length_b   1.000
_cell.length_c   1.000
_cell.angle_alpha   90.00
_cell.angle_beta   90.00
_cell.angle_gamma   90.00
#
_symmetry.space_group_name_H-M   'P 1'
#
loop_
_entity.id
_entity.type
_entity.pdbx_description
1 polymer ?
#
loop_
_entity_poly.entity_id
_entity_poly.type
_entity_poly.pdbx_seq_one_letter_code
_entity_poly.pdbx_strand_id
1 'polypeptide(L)'
;MKKLLLLFIGVLTMTTLNAQNINDALRYSHGEIMGSARYRALSGAFGALGGDLSAINVNPAGSAIFTNSFAAFSLATQNTDNETFYFSGRHASSDSDISLNQGGGVFVFENRNGTSPWKKFALSIAYDNSKNYEDKWFSNGTNTNSIDAYFLNNAQGLRLDQISALSGESTSDAYSGIGSAYGYVHQQAYLGYDSFILEPRQY
;
A
#
# COMPACT_ATOMS: atom_id res chain seq x y z
N MET A 1 -8.94 -40.25 -13.26
CA MET A 1 -9.60 -39.01 -13.75
C MET A 1 -9.71 -37.94 -12.66
N LYS A 2 -10.30 -38.19 -11.47
CA LYS A 2 -10.39 -37.19 -10.38
C LYS A 2 -9.04 -36.59 -9.92
N LYS A 3 -7.97 -37.39 -9.89
CA LYS A 3 -6.61 -36.93 -9.53
C LYS A 3 -5.98 -35.99 -10.58
N LEU A 4 -6.32 -36.20 -11.86
CA LEU A 4 -5.82 -35.35 -12.95
C LEU A 4 -6.50 -33.97 -12.93
N LEU A 5 -7.79 -33.94 -12.56
CA LEU A 5 -8.57 -32.71 -12.40
C LEU A 5 -8.01 -31.83 -11.26
N LEU A 6 -7.70 -32.42 -10.10
CA LEU A 6 -7.08 -31.70 -8.98
C LEU A 6 -5.72 -31.12 -9.36
N LEU A 7 -4.92 -31.86 -10.14
CA LEU A 7 -3.63 -31.39 -10.64
C LEU A 7 -3.81 -30.22 -11.62
N PHE A 8 -4.80 -30.29 -12.51
CA PHE A 8 -5.11 -29.22 -13.45
C PHE A 8 -5.55 -27.94 -12.74
N ILE A 9 -6.41 -28.06 -11.72
CA ILE A 9 -6.84 -26.93 -10.86
C ILE A 9 -5.63 -26.34 -10.14
N GLY A 10 -4.75 -27.17 -9.56
CA GLY A 10 -3.54 -26.71 -8.89
C GLY A 10 -2.62 -25.90 -9.81
N VAL A 11 -2.35 -26.39 -11.03
CA VAL A 11 -1.51 -25.68 -12.01
C VAL A 11 -2.16 -24.37 -12.46
N LEU A 12 -3.48 -24.33 -12.67
CA LEU A 12 -4.19 -23.11 -13.03
C LEU A 12 -4.14 -22.05 -11.92
N THR A 13 -4.19 -22.47 -10.65
CA THR A 13 -4.09 -21.53 -9.52
C THR A 13 -2.70 -20.96 -9.33
N MET A 14 -1.65 -21.64 -9.79
CA MET A 14 -0.27 -21.14 -9.64
C MET A 14 0.02 -19.90 -10.47
N THR A 15 -0.66 -19.71 -11.61
CA THR A 15 -0.44 -18.52 -12.47
C THR A 15 -0.99 -17.23 -11.89
N THR A 16 -1.77 -17.28 -10.80
CA THR A 16 -2.39 -16.12 -10.15
C THR A 16 -1.91 -15.87 -8.72
N LEU A 17 -0.91 -16.62 -8.26
CA LEU A 17 -0.35 -16.42 -6.92
C LEU A 17 0.52 -15.16 -6.90
N ASN A 18 0.08 -14.17 -6.13
CA ASN A 18 0.90 -13.03 -5.74
C ASN A 18 1.54 -13.32 -4.38
N ALA A 19 2.85 -13.10 -4.26
CA ALA A 19 3.51 -13.20 -2.96
C ALA A 19 3.06 -12.05 -2.05
N GLN A 20 2.69 -12.36 -0.81
CA GLN A 20 2.42 -11.38 0.22
C GLN A 20 3.72 -11.03 0.95
N ASN A 21 3.84 -9.79 1.41
CA ASN A 21 4.96 -9.36 2.25
C ASN A 21 4.50 -9.06 3.69
N ILE A 22 5.47 -8.81 4.57
CA ILE A 22 5.21 -8.51 5.98
C ILE A 22 4.37 -7.23 6.17
N ASN A 23 4.47 -6.26 5.26
CA ASN A 23 3.68 -5.03 5.32
C ASN A 23 2.20 -5.31 5.00
N ASP A 24 1.90 -6.25 4.11
CA ASP A 24 0.51 -6.66 3.83
C ASP A 24 -0.11 -7.31 5.06
N ALA A 25 0.63 -8.20 5.72
CA ALA A 25 0.20 -8.83 6.97
C ALA A 25 -0.09 -7.79 8.07
N LEU A 26 0.80 -6.80 8.25
CA LEU A 26 0.60 -5.72 9.21
C LEU A 26 -0.57 -4.80 8.83
N ARG A 27 -0.75 -4.50 7.54
CA ARG A 27 -1.84 -3.66 7.05
C ARG A 27 -3.20 -4.28 7.38
N TYR A 28 -3.33 -5.60 7.20
CA TYR A 28 -4.57 -6.33 7.46
C TYR A 28 -4.72 -6.80 8.91
N SER A 29 -3.67 -6.78 9.74
CA SER A 29 -3.76 -7.16 11.15
C SER A 29 -4.48 -6.12 12.01
N HIS A 30 -4.54 -4.87 11.56
CA HIS A 30 -5.21 -3.77 12.26
C HIS A 30 -6.54 -3.41 11.57
N GLY A 31 -7.64 -3.82 12.20
CA GLY A 31 -8.98 -3.36 11.83
C GLY A 31 -9.33 -2.02 12.48
N GLU A 32 -10.19 -1.26 11.81
CA GLU A 32 -10.84 -0.09 12.39
C GLU A 32 -12.27 -0.44 12.80
N ILE A 33 -12.83 0.30 13.77
CA ILE A 33 -14.23 0.14 14.16
C ILE A 33 -15.09 0.83 13.11
N MET A 34 -15.39 0.10 12.04
CA MET A 34 -16.30 0.50 10.98
C MET A 34 -17.65 -0.22 11.10
N GLY A 35 -18.66 0.31 10.41
CA GLY A 35 -20.02 -0.19 10.49
C GLY A 35 -21.08 0.89 10.55
N SER A 36 -22.24 0.55 11.14
CA SER A 36 -23.33 1.49 11.36
C SER A 36 -22.91 2.62 12.31
N ALA A 37 -23.58 3.77 12.21
CA ALA A 37 -23.32 4.90 13.12
C ALA A 37 -23.47 4.49 14.59
N ARG A 38 -24.45 3.64 14.90
CA ARG A 38 -24.69 3.10 16.24
C ARG A 38 -23.58 2.15 16.69
N TYR A 39 -23.11 1.26 15.82
CA TYR A 39 -22.00 0.35 16.09
C TYR A 39 -20.71 1.12 16.41
N ARG A 40 -20.40 2.13 15.59
CA ARG A 40 -19.20 2.96 15.75
C ARG A 40 -19.29 3.89 16.97
N ALA A 41 -20.46 4.48 17.26
CA ALA A 41 -20.67 5.33 18.43
C ALA A 41 -20.42 4.58 19.76
N LEU A 42 -20.68 3.27 19.80
CA LEU A 42 -20.37 2.43 20.96
C LEU A 42 -19.02 1.71 20.84
N SER A 43 -18.12 2.19 19.98
CA SER A 43 -16.78 1.60 19.79
C SER A 43 -16.80 0.09 19.52
N GLY A 44 -17.81 -0.40 18.79
CA GLY A 44 -17.92 -1.81 18.41
C GLY A 44 -18.46 -2.74 19.51
N ALA A 45 -18.95 -2.21 20.64
CA ALA A 45 -19.48 -3.00 21.76
C ALA A 45 -20.61 -3.98 21.35
N PHE A 46 -21.33 -3.69 20.26
CA PHE A 46 -22.36 -4.58 19.74
C PHE A 46 -21.84 -5.92 19.23
N GLY A 47 -20.53 -6.11 19.02
CA GLY A 47 -19.96 -7.41 18.65
C GLY A 47 -20.30 -8.52 19.66
N ALA A 48 -20.41 -8.18 20.95
CA ALA A 48 -20.82 -9.12 22.00
C ALA A 48 -22.35 -9.18 22.19
N LEU A 49 -23.05 -8.06 21.99
CA LEU A 49 -24.49 -7.93 22.24
C LEU A 49 -25.38 -8.43 21.08
N GLY A 50 -24.93 -8.28 19.84
CA GLY A 50 -25.72 -8.55 18.63
C GLY A 50 -26.79 -7.48 18.34
N GLY A 51 -27.73 -7.79 17.44
CA GLY A 51 -28.84 -6.87 17.12
C GLY A 51 -28.47 -5.62 16.30
N ASP A 52 -27.25 -5.57 15.77
CA ASP A 52 -26.77 -4.59 14.80
C ASP A 52 -26.23 -5.30 13.56
N LEU A 53 -26.44 -4.73 12.36
CA LEU A 53 -25.98 -5.35 11.13
C LEU A 53 -24.46 -5.46 11.08
N SER A 54 -23.73 -4.50 11.65
CA SER A 54 -22.26 -4.55 11.73
C SER A 54 -21.76 -5.59 12.72
N ALA A 55 -22.53 -5.88 13.78
CA ALA A 55 -22.17 -6.93 14.73
C ALA A 55 -22.20 -8.33 14.12
N ILE A 56 -22.94 -8.53 13.01
CA ILE A 56 -23.02 -9.82 12.31
C ILE A 56 -21.67 -10.21 11.70
N ASN A 57 -20.89 -9.24 11.21
CA ASN A 57 -19.56 -9.50 10.64
C ASN A 57 -18.52 -9.89 11.70
N VAL A 58 -18.73 -9.49 12.96
CA VAL A 58 -17.90 -9.92 14.10
C VAL A 58 -18.40 -11.24 14.68
N ASN A 59 -19.71 -11.36 14.87
CA ASN A 59 -20.36 -12.54 15.43
C ASN A 59 -21.68 -12.83 14.69
N PRO A 60 -21.69 -13.78 13.74
CA PRO A 60 -22.89 -14.13 12.97
C PRO A 60 -24.08 -14.58 13.83
N ALA A 61 -23.83 -15.13 15.04
CA ALA A 61 -24.91 -15.49 15.96
C ALA A 61 -25.71 -14.29 16.47
N GLY A 62 -25.14 -13.07 16.41
CA GLY A 62 -25.83 -11.82 16.70
C GLY A 62 -27.04 -11.55 15.80
N SER A 63 -27.13 -12.20 14.64
CA SER A 63 -28.32 -12.18 13.77
C SER A 63 -29.56 -12.76 14.46
N ALA A 64 -29.39 -13.73 15.35
CA ALA A 64 -30.48 -14.33 16.11
C ALA A 64 -31.00 -13.43 17.24
N ILE A 65 -30.36 -12.29 17.53
CA ILE A 65 -30.85 -11.32 18.51
C ILE A 65 -31.93 -10.43 17.90
N PHE A 66 -31.96 -10.26 16.59
CA PHE A 66 -33.01 -9.49 15.91
C PHE A 66 -34.39 -10.11 16.19
N THR A 67 -35.33 -9.28 16.61
CA THR A 67 -36.74 -9.65 16.85
C THR A 67 -37.59 -9.53 15.61
N ASN A 68 -37.17 -8.69 14.66
CA ASN A 68 -37.92 -8.40 13.45
C ASN A 68 -36.97 -8.38 12.25
N SER A 69 -37.51 -8.67 11.06
CA SER A 69 -36.78 -8.45 9.83
C SER A 69 -36.45 -6.96 9.68
N PHE A 70 -35.19 -6.66 9.36
CA PHE A 70 -34.65 -5.31 9.34
C PHE A 70 -33.65 -5.17 8.20
N ALA A 71 -33.63 -4.02 7.53
CA ALA A 71 -32.62 -3.69 6.55
C ALA A 71 -32.14 -2.25 6.78
N ALA A 72 -30.85 -2.02 6.63
CA ALA A 72 -30.26 -0.70 6.75
C ALA A 72 -28.95 -0.59 5.98
N PHE A 73 -28.62 0.65 5.67
CA PHE A 73 -27.35 1.05 5.09
C PHE A 73 -26.83 2.29 5.82
N SER A 74 -25.51 2.46 5.82
CA SER A 74 -24.82 3.59 6.44
C SER A 74 -23.76 4.12 5.49
N LEU A 75 -23.77 5.44 5.27
CA LEU A 75 -22.70 6.15 4.58
C LEU A 75 -21.67 6.64 5.60
N ALA A 76 -20.41 6.71 5.20
CA ALA A 76 -19.35 7.36 5.96
C ALA A 76 -18.70 8.46 5.12
N THR A 77 -18.26 9.51 5.82
CA THR A 77 -17.33 10.50 5.30
C THR A 77 -16.01 10.31 6.02
N GLN A 78 -14.92 10.32 5.27
CA GLN A 78 -13.57 10.24 5.79
C GLN A 78 -12.75 11.40 5.23
N ASN A 79 -12.05 12.09 6.11
CA ASN A 79 -11.17 13.19 5.75
C ASN A 79 -9.76 12.79 6.18
N THR A 80 -8.82 12.80 5.24
CA THR A 80 -7.42 12.47 5.47
C THR A 80 -6.60 13.72 5.17
N ASP A 81 -5.96 14.26 6.20
CA ASP A 81 -5.05 15.39 6.08
C ASP A 81 -3.60 14.91 6.23
N ASN A 82 -2.82 15.13 5.18
CA ASN A 82 -1.43 14.75 5.09
C ASN A 82 -0.54 15.98 4.97
N GLU A 83 0.63 15.89 5.59
CA GLU A 83 1.67 16.89 5.47
C GLU A 83 2.99 16.23 5.12
N THR A 84 3.54 16.59 3.96
CA THR A 84 4.80 16.05 3.48
C THR A 84 5.90 17.09 3.62
N PHE A 85 7.05 16.63 4.07
CA PHE A 85 8.27 17.42 4.17
C PHE A 85 9.36 16.77 3.33
N TYR A 86 9.81 17.45 2.28
CA TYR A 86 10.81 16.92 1.35
C TYR A 86 11.69 18.05 0.79
N PHE A 87 13.00 17.94 0.96
CA PHE A 87 13.99 18.98 0.58
C PHE A 87 13.57 20.41 0.95
N SER A 88 13.20 20.63 2.22
CA SER A 88 12.70 21.92 2.75
C SER A 88 11.37 22.40 2.16
N GLY A 89 10.79 21.69 1.19
CA GLY A 89 9.42 21.86 0.72
C GLY A 89 8.44 21.26 1.72
N ARG A 90 7.42 22.02 2.09
CA ARG A 90 6.32 21.59 2.95
C ARG A 90 5.03 21.66 2.15
N HIS A 91 4.37 20.52 1.97
CA HIS A 91 3.14 20.42 1.19
C HIS A 91 2.05 19.75 2.02
N ALA A 92 0.95 20.47 2.21
CA ALA A 92 -0.27 19.90 2.76
C ALA A 92 -1.13 19.31 1.64
N SER A 93 -1.76 18.18 1.89
CA SER A 93 -2.74 17.54 1.03
C SER A 93 -3.93 17.13 1.89
N SER A 94 -5.14 17.42 1.44
CA SER A 94 -6.37 17.05 2.12
C SER A 94 -7.23 16.30 1.13
N ASP A 95 -7.70 15.14 1.53
CA ASP A 95 -8.55 14.26 0.74
C ASP A 95 -9.82 13.94 1.52
N SER A 96 -10.95 13.85 0.82
CA SER A 96 -12.27 13.66 1.43
C SER A 96 -13.09 12.69 0.62
N ASP A 97 -13.40 11.55 1.25
CA ASP A 97 -14.14 10.47 0.62
C ASP A 97 -15.48 10.23 1.28
N ILE A 98 -16.49 10.00 0.44
CA ILE A 98 -17.80 9.51 0.85
C ILE A 98 -17.93 8.09 0.35
N SER A 99 -18.12 7.14 1.28
CA SER A 99 -18.24 5.73 0.94
C SER A 99 -19.47 5.09 1.60
N LEU A 100 -19.94 4.00 0.98
CA LEU A 100 -20.92 3.12 1.61
C LEU A 100 -20.19 2.28 2.67
N ASN A 101 -20.33 2.67 3.93
CA ASN A 101 -19.63 2.03 5.04
C ASN A 101 -20.26 0.71 5.47
N GLN A 102 -21.58 0.59 5.35
CA GLN A 102 -22.31 -0.59 5.79
C GLN A 102 -23.61 -0.73 4.99
N GLY A 103 -24.02 -1.97 4.73
CA GLY A 103 -25.29 -2.30 4.12
C GLY A 103 -25.72 -3.71 4.45
N GLY A 104 -27.02 -3.98 4.50
CA GLY A 104 -27.51 -5.33 4.69
C GLY A 104 -28.93 -5.43 5.20
N GLY A 105 -29.33 -6.67 5.48
CA GLY A 105 -30.59 -6.98 6.11
C GLY A 105 -30.60 -8.34 6.80
N VAL A 106 -31.51 -8.48 7.74
CA VAL A 106 -31.82 -9.69 8.49
C VAL A 106 -33.28 -10.03 8.24
N PHE A 107 -33.54 -11.27 7.90
CA PHE A 107 -34.87 -11.85 7.78
C PHE A 107 -35.10 -12.77 8.97
N VAL A 108 -36.05 -12.41 9.83
CA VAL A 108 -36.40 -13.17 11.03
C VAL A 108 -37.66 -13.97 10.76
N PHE A 109 -37.59 -15.26 11.08
CA PHE A 109 -38.69 -16.20 10.91
C PHE A 109 -38.98 -16.87 12.25
N GLU A 110 -40.14 -16.56 12.82
CA GLU A 110 -40.57 -17.09 14.10
C GLU A 110 -41.50 -18.29 13.92
N ASN A 111 -41.30 -19.31 14.73
CA ASN A 111 -42.17 -20.46 14.79
C ASN A 111 -43.27 -20.21 15.84
N ARG A 112 -44.51 -20.11 15.38
CA ARG A 112 -45.68 -19.87 16.24
C ARG A 112 -46.19 -21.13 16.96
N ASN A 113 -45.65 -22.31 16.63
CA ASN A 113 -46.01 -23.54 17.32
C ASN A 113 -45.35 -23.60 18.72
N GLY A 114 -46.16 -23.51 19.77
CA GLY A 114 -45.72 -23.54 21.17
C GLY A 114 -44.95 -24.81 21.57
N THR A 115 -45.17 -25.93 20.87
CA THR A 115 -44.52 -27.23 21.17
C THR A 115 -43.19 -27.43 20.44
N SER A 116 -42.87 -26.62 19.44
CA SER A 116 -41.63 -26.78 18.66
C SER A 116 -40.38 -26.42 19.50
N PRO A 117 -39.30 -27.22 19.46
CA PRO A 117 -38.02 -26.85 20.06
C PRO A 117 -37.34 -25.70 19.31
N TRP A 118 -37.58 -25.57 18.00
CA TRP A 118 -37.09 -24.45 17.19
C TRP A 118 -38.09 -23.30 17.25
N LYS A 119 -37.71 -22.21 17.93
CA LYS A 119 -38.56 -21.03 18.12
C LYS A 119 -38.34 -19.95 17.07
N LYS A 120 -37.13 -19.83 16.54
CA LYS A 120 -36.76 -18.77 15.60
C LYS A 120 -35.60 -19.21 14.72
N PHE A 121 -35.61 -18.80 13.45
CA PHE A 121 -34.43 -18.79 12.61
C PHE A 121 -34.24 -17.40 12.00
N ALA A 122 -32.99 -17.01 11.79
CA ALA A 122 -32.62 -15.74 11.19
C ALA A 122 -31.68 -15.99 10.01
N LEU A 123 -31.94 -15.32 8.89
CA LEU A 123 -31.07 -15.31 7.74
C LEU A 123 -30.63 -13.88 7.48
N SER A 124 -29.32 -13.65 7.38
CA SER A 124 -28.79 -12.30 7.26
C SER A 124 -27.78 -12.18 6.13
N ILE A 125 -27.80 -11.03 5.48
CA ILE A 125 -26.76 -10.56 4.57
C ILE A 125 -26.25 -9.25 5.15
N ALA A 126 -24.98 -9.18 5.46
CA ALA A 126 -24.33 -7.98 5.98
C ALA A 126 -23.06 -7.71 5.19
N TYR A 127 -22.83 -6.43 4.93
CA TYR A 127 -21.65 -5.88 4.30
C TYR A 127 -21.19 -4.70 5.15
N ASP A 128 -19.89 -4.63 5.42
CA ASP A 128 -19.23 -3.43 5.92
C ASP A 128 -17.90 -3.19 5.20
N ASN A 129 -17.50 -1.93 5.15
CA ASN A 129 -16.17 -1.55 4.75
C ASN A 129 -15.28 -1.56 6.00
N SER A 130 -14.40 -2.56 6.13
CA SER A 130 -13.55 -2.70 7.31
C SER A 130 -12.48 -1.61 7.43
N LYS A 131 -12.04 -1.05 6.29
CA LYS A 131 -11.00 -0.02 6.24
C LYS A 131 -10.93 0.63 4.85
N ASN A 132 -10.92 1.96 4.81
CA ASN A 132 -10.61 2.71 3.60
C ASN A 132 -9.10 3.00 3.55
N TYR A 133 -8.49 2.80 2.38
CA TYR A 133 -7.08 3.08 2.11
C TYR A 133 -6.90 4.15 1.03
N GLU A 134 -7.99 4.80 0.62
CA GLU A 134 -7.95 5.94 -0.28
C GLU A 134 -7.23 7.09 0.41
N ASP A 135 -6.09 7.45 -0.19
CA ASP A 135 -5.24 8.53 0.27
C ASP A 135 -4.42 9.04 -0.91
N LYS A 136 -4.46 10.35 -1.13
CA LYS A 136 -3.69 11.05 -2.15
C LYS A 136 -2.89 12.18 -1.54
N TRP A 137 -1.58 12.10 -1.69
CA TRP A 137 -0.66 13.14 -1.28
C TRP A 137 0.34 13.48 -2.38
N PHE A 138 0.86 14.70 -2.31
CA PHE A 138 1.90 15.19 -3.20
C PHE A 138 3.09 15.71 -2.40
N SER A 139 4.30 15.44 -2.90
CA SER A 139 5.53 15.96 -2.33
C SER A 139 6.46 16.41 -3.44
N ASN A 140 7.07 17.58 -3.26
CA ASN A 140 8.04 18.15 -4.18
C ASN A 140 9.11 18.91 -3.37
N GLY A 141 10.31 18.97 -3.93
CA GLY A 141 11.42 19.66 -3.32
C GLY A 141 12.65 19.64 -4.22
N THR A 142 13.51 20.65 -4.07
CA THR A 142 14.72 20.80 -4.88
C THR A 142 15.91 20.31 -4.07
N ASN A 143 16.59 19.28 -4.55
CA ASN A 143 17.82 18.79 -3.94
C ASN A 143 18.94 19.83 -4.12
N THR A 144 19.64 20.18 -3.04
CA THR A 144 20.81 21.08 -3.09
C THR A 144 22.10 20.36 -3.49
N ASN A 145 22.10 19.03 -3.52
CA ASN A 145 23.20 18.20 -4.01
C ASN A 145 22.86 17.74 -5.43
N SER A 146 23.74 18.07 -6.38
CA SER A 146 23.67 17.59 -7.75
C SER A 146 24.58 16.37 -7.94
N ILE A 147 24.37 15.63 -9.03
CA ILE A 147 25.21 14.48 -9.40
C ILE A 147 26.65 14.90 -9.72
N ASP A 148 26.86 16.18 -10.09
CA ASP A 148 28.18 16.77 -10.25
C ASP A 148 29.05 16.62 -8.99
N ALA A 149 28.49 16.74 -7.79
CA ALA A 149 29.23 16.63 -6.54
C ALA A 149 29.79 15.21 -6.34
N TYR A 150 29.08 14.18 -6.80
CA TYR A 150 29.57 12.81 -6.78
C TYR A 150 30.81 12.66 -7.68
N PHE A 151 30.72 13.14 -8.92
CA PHE A 151 31.84 13.07 -9.85
C PHE A 151 33.00 13.96 -9.40
N LEU A 152 32.71 15.16 -8.89
CA LEU A 152 33.70 16.14 -8.44
C LEU A 152 34.52 15.56 -7.29
N ASN A 153 33.88 14.89 -6.33
CA ASN A 153 34.57 14.23 -5.22
C ASN A 153 35.53 13.12 -5.69
N ASN A 154 35.23 12.47 -6.81
CA ASN A 154 36.12 11.46 -7.40
C ASN A 154 37.24 12.09 -8.24
N ALA A 155 36.96 13.20 -8.95
CA ALA A 155 37.92 13.86 -9.84
C ALA A 155 38.89 14.82 -9.12
N GLN A 156 38.48 15.43 -8.01
CA GLN A 156 39.24 16.47 -7.33
C GLN A 156 40.62 15.94 -6.88
N GLY A 157 41.68 16.57 -7.39
CA GLY A 157 43.07 16.19 -7.07
C GLY A 157 43.68 15.13 -7.99
N LEU A 158 42.94 14.60 -8.95
CA LEU A 158 43.47 13.71 -9.98
C LEU A 158 44.08 14.49 -11.15
N ARG A 159 45.07 13.90 -11.83
CA ARG A 159 45.66 14.48 -13.03
C ARG A 159 44.76 14.18 -14.23
N LEU A 160 44.60 15.16 -15.14
CA LEU A 160 43.67 15.04 -16.27
C LEU A 160 43.98 13.84 -17.18
N ASP A 161 45.26 13.53 -17.39
CA ASP A 161 45.71 12.38 -18.19
C ASP A 161 45.33 11.02 -17.60
N GLN A 162 44.98 10.95 -16.32
CA GLN A 162 44.53 9.74 -15.64
C GLN A 162 43.01 9.54 -15.73
N ILE A 163 42.28 10.55 -16.20
CA ILE A 163 40.82 10.60 -16.23
C ILE A 163 40.29 11.12 -17.58
N SER A 164 41.05 10.95 -18.67
CA SER A 164 40.69 11.36 -20.03
C SER A 164 41.00 10.26 -21.04
N ALA A 165 40.16 10.11 -22.06
CA ALA A 165 40.41 9.18 -23.16
C ALA A 165 41.59 9.63 -24.03
N LEU A 166 42.33 8.65 -24.59
CA LEU A 166 43.36 8.91 -25.58
C LEU A 166 42.75 9.32 -26.93
N SER A 167 43.54 9.97 -27.78
CA SER A 167 43.07 10.39 -29.11
C SER A 167 42.66 9.18 -29.95
N GLY A 168 41.38 9.13 -30.35
CA GLY A 168 40.81 8.04 -31.14
C GLY A 168 40.40 6.80 -30.34
N GLU A 169 40.53 6.81 -29.01
CA GLU A 169 40.06 5.74 -28.13
C GLU A 169 38.54 5.81 -27.95
N SER A 170 37.87 4.66 -27.87
CA SER A 170 36.44 4.62 -27.56
C SER A 170 36.19 4.88 -26.06
N THR A 171 35.03 5.43 -25.71
CA THR A 171 34.70 5.71 -24.31
C THR A 171 34.67 4.45 -23.44
N SER A 172 34.25 3.32 -24.02
CA SER A 172 34.27 2.01 -23.33
C SER A 172 35.69 1.51 -23.07
N ASP A 173 36.59 1.68 -24.04
CA ASP A 173 37.99 1.26 -23.91
C ASP A 173 38.71 2.13 -22.88
N ALA A 174 38.53 3.45 -22.96
CA ALA A 174 39.06 4.40 -21.97
C ALA A 174 38.52 4.09 -20.56
N TYR A 175 37.22 3.85 -20.41
CA TYR A 175 36.60 3.51 -19.12
C TYR A 175 37.18 2.22 -18.51
N SER A 176 37.33 1.17 -19.33
CA SER A 176 37.89 -0.10 -18.86
C SER A 176 39.38 0.02 -18.57
N GLY A 177 40.14 0.72 -19.43
CA GLY A 177 41.58 0.93 -19.30
C GLY A 177 41.94 1.74 -18.06
N ILE A 178 41.27 2.87 -17.85
CA ILE A 178 41.43 3.73 -16.67
C ILE A 178 41.08 2.96 -15.40
N GLY A 179 40.02 2.14 -15.42
CA GLY A 179 39.67 1.29 -14.29
C GLY A 179 40.68 0.22 -13.96
N SER A 180 41.23 -0.42 -14.98
CA SER A 180 42.28 -1.41 -14.79
C SER A 180 43.59 -0.80 -14.29
N ALA A 181 43.91 0.43 -14.70
CA ALA A 181 45.19 1.08 -14.39
C ALA A 181 45.18 1.85 -13.06
N TYR A 182 44.09 2.57 -12.78
CA TYR A 182 44.00 3.53 -11.66
C TYR A 182 42.87 3.21 -10.67
N GLY A 183 41.95 2.33 -11.04
CA GLY A 183 40.87 1.86 -10.17
C GLY A 183 39.56 2.65 -10.30
N TYR A 184 38.61 2.29 -9.44
CA TYR A 184 37.22 2.75 -9.53
C TYR A 184 37.06 4.27 -9.47
N VAL A 185 37.78 4.95 -8.59
CA VAL A 185 37.66 6.42 -8.41
C VAL A 185 37.95 7.16 -9.71
N HIS A 186 39.01 6.77 -10.42
CA HIS A 186 39.38 7.35 -11.72
C HIS A 186 38.37 7.03 -12.81
N GLN A 187 37.71 5.86 -12.78
CA GLN A 187 36.61 5.56 -13.71
C GLN A 187 35.44 6.52 -13.50
N GLN A 188 35.06 6.78 -12.24
CA GLN A 188 33.98 7.70 -11.95
C GLN A 188 34.36 9.13 -12.34
N ALA A 189 35.58 9.56 -12.03
CA ALA A 189 36.11 10.84 -12.46
C ALA A 189 36.11 11.01 -14.00
N TYR A 190 36.54 9.97 -14.74
CA TYR A 190 36.50 9.94 -16.20
C TYR A 190 35.07 10.10 -16.72
N LEU A 191 34.09 9.36 -16.19
CA LEU A 191 32.69 9.52 -16.61
C LEU A 191 32.18 10.95 -16.38
N GLY A 192 32.52 11.57 -15.26
CA GLY A 192 32.15 12.96 -14.98
C GLY A 192 32.76 13.96 -15.96
N TYR A 193 34.01 13.73 -16.36
CA TYR A 193 34.71 14.57 -17.34
C TYR A 193 34.22 14.34 -18.77
N ASP A 194 34.13 13.09 -19.21
CA ASP A 194 33.73 12.68 -20.57
C ASP A 194 32.27 13.06 -20.90
N SER A 195 31.41 13.06 -19.88
CA SER A 195 30.01 13.51 -20.01
C SER A 195 29.84 15.03 -19.92
N PHE A 196 30.92 15.80 -19.80
CA PHE A 196 30.91 17.26 -19.62
C PHE A 196 30.13 17.74 -18.37
N ILE A 197 29.94 16.85 -17.39
CA ILE A 197 29.39 17.23 -16.08
C ILE A 197 30.44 18.04 -15.29
N LEU A 198 31.73 17.75 -15.51
CA LEU A 198 32.86 18.47 -14.91
C LEU A 198 33.80 18.99 -15.99
N GLU A 199 34.36 20.19 -15.73
CA GLU A 199 35.44 20.74 -16.52
C GLU A 199 36.67 20.98 -15.64
N PRO A 200 37.88 20.63 -16.12
CA PRO A 200 39.12 20.92 -15.40
C PRO A 200 39.38 22.43 -15.40
N ARG A 201 39.89 22.94 -14.28
CA ARG A 201 40.27 24.35 -14.16
C ARG A 201 41.43 24.65 -15.11
N GLN A 202 41.24 25.56 -16.05
CA GLN A 202 42.32 26.10 -16.87
C GLN A 202 43.18 27.02 -16.00
N TYR A 203 44.49 26.76 -15.94
CA TYR A 203 45.49 27.63 -15.33
C TYR A 203 46.40 28.20 -16.42
#